data_AF-A0AAU8U1K9-F1
#
_entry.id   AF-A0AAU8U1K9-F1
#
_cell.length_a   1.000
_cell.length_b   1.000
_cell.length_c   1.000
_cell.angle_alpha   90.00
_cell.angle_beta   90.00
_cell.angle_gamma   90.00
#
_symmetry.space_group_name_H-M   'P 1'
#
loop_
_entity.id
_entity.type
_entity.pdbx_description
1 polymer ?
#
loop_
_entity_poly.entity_id
_entity_poly.type
_entity_poly.pdbx_seq_one_letter_code
_entity_poly.pdbx_strand_id
1 'polypeptide(L)'
;MSKSETINAFKSVANHQDFIMTRIKNCIRHERDKEIVDIVGEENKFDEIISNAGYKFQELLGSILYSEVIKNYYLWRDTCIAIYKIYVRDLSARRLKVNKISEMDREVLKSKFDDLENIQKVLTQYCDTAIARLNALGDDKF
;
A
#
# COMPACT_ATOMS: atom_id res chain seq x y z
N MET A 1 -15.83 -2.75 -17.67
CA MET A 1 -15.90 -3.77 -16.61
C MET A 1 -17.17 -3.51 -15.84
N SER A 2 -17.82 -4.47 -15.19
CA SER A 2 -19.02 -4.12 -14.42
C SER A 2 -18.68 -3.19 -13.24
N LYS A 3 -19.65 -2.39 -12.81
CA LYS A 3 -19.52 -1.53 -11.61
C LYS A 3 -19.06 -2.34 -10.39
N SER A 4 -19.65 -3.51 -10.18
CA SER A 4 -19.31 -4.37 -9.04
C SER A 4 -17.86 -4.86 -9.12
N GLU A 5 -17.42 -5.34 -10.28
CA GLU A 5 -16.03 -5.79 -10.48
C GLU A 5 -15.03 -4.67 -10.23
N THR A 6 -15.27 -3.47 -10.78
CA THR A 6 -14.38 -2.31 -10.61
C THR A 6 -14.29 -1.86 -9.16
N ILE A 7 -15.42 -1.76 -8.46
CA ILE A 7 -15.45 -1.37 -7.05
C ILE A 7 -14.77 -2.42 -6.17
N ASN A 8 -15.03 -3.71 -6.43
CA ASN A 8 -14.43 -4.79 -5.66
C ASN A 8 -12.91 -4.88 -5.87
N ALA A 9 -12.43 -4.64 -7.10
CA ALA A 9 -11.00 -4.57 -7.38
C ALA A 9 -10.33 -3.46 -6.57
N PHE A 10 -10.91 -2.25 -6.57
CA PHE A 10 -10.39 -1.12 -5.79
C PHE A 10 -10.39 -1.41 -4.28
N LYS A 11 -11.51 -1.93 -3.75
CA LYS A 11 -11.61 -2.32 -2.32
C LYS A 11 -10.58 -3.38 -1.95
N SER A 12 -10.36 -4.37 -2.82
CA SER A 12 -9.41 -5.43 -2.57
C SER A 12 -8.00 -4.88 -2.37
N VAL A 13 -7.54 -3.95 -3.21
CA VAL A 13 -6.20 -3.39 -3.08
C VAL A 13 -6.07 -2.38 -1.94
N ALA A 14 -7.13 -1.62 -1.64
CA ALA A 14 -7.17 -0.77 -0.45
C ALA A 14 -7.04 -1.60 0.83
N ASN A 15 -7.81 -2.69 0.96
CA ASN A 15 -7.75 -3.58 2.11
C ASN A 15 -6.41 -4.34 2.20
N HIS A 16 -5.74 -4.59 1.07
CA HIS A 16 -4.43 -5.26 1.06
C HIS A 16 -3.35 -4.42 1.75
N GLN A 17 -3.51 -3.09 1.79
CA GLN A 17 -2.60 -2.21 2.54
C GLN A 17 -2.63 -2.53 4.05
N ASP A 18 -3.81 -2.84 4.61
CA ASP A 18 -3.94 -3.20 6.04
C ASP A 18 -3.24 -4.52 6.37
N PHE A 19 -3.25 -5.47 5.44
CA PHE A 19 -2.48 -6.70 5.55
C PHE A 19 -0.98 -6.39 5.65
N ILE A 20 -0.45 -5.56 4.74
CA ILE A 20 0.97 -5.15 4.73
C ILE A 20 1.33 -4.43 6.03
N MET A 21 0.51 -3.45 6.44
CA MET A 21 0.69 -2.72 7.71
C MET A 21 0.79 -3.67 8.91
N THR A 22 -0.10 -4.66 8.97
CA THR A 22 -0.12 -5.65 10.06
C THR A 22 1.15 -6.51 10.06
N ARG A 23 1.63 -6.91 8.89
CA ARG A 23 2.84 -7.73 8.77
C ARG A 23 4.10 -6.95 9.15
N ILE A 24 4.22 -5.68 8.72
CA ILE A 24 5.31 -4.79 9.15
C ILE A 24 5.28 -4.60 10.68
N LYS A 25 4.11 -4.30 11.24
CA LYS A 25 3.91 -4.12 12.69
C LYS A 25 4.37 -5.34 13.48
N ASN A 26 4.03 -6.54 13.00
CA ASN A 26 4.42 -7.79 13.66
C ASN A 26 5.92 -8.04 13.59
N CYS A 27 6.58 -7.71 12.47
CA CYS A 27 8.04 -7.79 12.36
C CYS A 27 8.72 -6.89 13.41
N ILE A 28 8.19 -5.67 13.59
CA ILE A 28 8.74 -4.69 14.54
C ILE A 28 8.46 -5.07 16.00
N ARG A 29 7.21 -5.44 16.33
CA ARG A 29 6.78 -5.68 17.72
C ARG A 29 7.20 -7.04 18.27
N HIS A 30 7.28 -8.04 17.42
CA HIS A 30 7.54 -9.43 17.82
C HIS A 30 8.87 -9.95 17.28
N GLU A 31 9.72 -9.06 16.75
CA GLU A 31 11.06 -9.36 16.23
C GLU A 31 11.07 -10.50 15.21
N ARG A 32 10.01 -10.57 14.40
CA ARG A 32 9.83 -11.60 13.37
C ARG A 32 10.48 -11.18 12.06
N ASP A 33 11.75 -10.78 12.12
CA ASP A 33 12.47 -10.13 11.01
C ASP A 33 12.42 -10.92 9.70
N LYS A 34 12.43 -12.25 9.80
CA LYS A 34 12.39 -13.14 8.63
C LYS A 34 11.08 -13.04 7.85
N GLU A 35 9.97 -12.69 8.49
CA GLU A 35 8.65 -12.60 7.86
C GLU A 35 8.50 -11.37 6.94
N ILE A 36 9.42 -10.40 7.02
CA ILE A 36 9.37 -9.20 6.17
C ILE A 36 9.51 -9.55 4.68
N VAL A 37 10.26 -10.60 4.35
CA VAL A 37 10.49 -11.01 2.96
C VAL A 37 9.21 -11.51 2.29
N ASP A 38 8.24 -11.97 3.09
CA ASP A 38 6.95 -12.48 2.60
C ASP A 38 6.05 -11.35 2.06
N ILE A 39 6.36 -10.10 2.38
CA ILE A 39 5.57 -8.93 1.99
C ILE A 39 6.32 -7.94 1.09
N VAL A 40 7.61 -8.18 0.81
CA VAL A 40 8.34 -7.34 -0.14
C VAL A 40 7.75 -7.53 -1.52
N GLY A 41 7.37 -6.42 -2.18
CA GLY A 41 6.76 -6.41 -3.49
C GLY A 41 5.24 -6.35 -3.45
N GLU A 42 4.61 -6.76 -2.35
CA GLU A 42 3.16 -6.76 -2.17
C GLU A 42 2.58 -5.34 -2.18
N GLU A 43 3.38 -4.33 -1.83
CA GLU A 43 3.00 -2.92 -1.90
C GLU A 43 2.63 -2.48 -3.32
N ASN A 44 3.13 -3.16 -4.36
CA ASN A 44 2.90 -2.78 -5.76
C ASN A 44 1.53 -3.20 -6.29
N LYS A 45 0.81 -4.10 -5.61
CA LYS A 45 -0.51 -4.60 -6.05
C LYS A 45 -1.55 -3.49 -6.23
N PHE A 46 -1.43 -2.41 -5.46
CA PHE A 46 -2.31 -1.27 -5.63
C PHE A 46 -2.07 -0.57 -6.97
N ASP A 47 -0.81 -0.39 -7.36
CA ASP A 47 -0.46 0.21 -8.66
C ASP A 47 -0.94 -0.65 -9.84
N GLU A 48 -0.79 -1.97 -9.72
CA GLU A 48 -1.24 -2.93 -10.74
C GLU A 48 -2.73 -2.80 -11.08
N ILE A 49 -3.57 -2.48 -10.09
CA ILE A 49 -5.01 -2.29 -10.28
C ILE A 49 -5.34 -0.85 -10.66
N ILE A 50 -4.78 0.15 -9.96
CA ILE A 50 -5.13 1.56 -10.18
C ILE A 50 -4.70 2.05 -11.58
N SER A 51 -3.57 1.55 -12.08
CA SER A 51 -2.99 1.92 -13.37
C SER A 51 -3.50 1.07 -14.53
N ASN A 52 -4.33 0.06 -14.26
CA ASN A 52 -4.93 -0.76 -15.31
C ASN A 52 -6.04 0.02 -16.03
N ALA A 53 -5.74 0.42 -17.27
CA ALA A 53 -6.61 1.21 -18.14
C ALA A 53 -8.00 0.58 -18.39
N GLY A 54 -8.14 -0.74 -18.20
CA GLY A 54 -9.44 -1.41 -18.29
C GLY A 54 -10.44 -0.93 -17.23
N TYR A 55 -9.98 -0.51 -16.04
CA TYR A 55 -10.84 -0.04 -14.96
C TYR A 55 -11.22 1.43 -15.08
N LYS A 56 -10.45 2.23 -15.84
CA LYS A 56 -10.74 3.67 -16.08
C LYS A 56 -10.89 4.47 -14.78
N PHE A 57 -10.06 4.17 -13.77
CA PHE A 57 -10.17 4.81 -12.46
C PHE A 57 -9.95 6.32 -12.52
N GLN A 58 -9.11 6.82 -13.43
CA GLN A 58 -8.89 8.26 -13.58
C GLN A 58 -10.17 8.98 -14.02
N GLU A 59 -10.90 8.42 -14.98
CA GLU A 59 -12.17 8.96 -15.47
C GLU A 59 -13.27 8.86 -14.42
N LEU A 60 -13.37 7.69 -13.76
CA LEU A 60 -14.40 7.43 -12.75
C LEU A 60 -14.20 8.31 -11.51
N LEU A 61 -12.96 8.45 -11.03
CA LEU A 61 -12.65 9.23 -9.83
C LEU A 61 -12.50 10.74 -10.13
N GLY A 62 -12.25 11.11 -11.37
CA GLY A 62 -11.89 12.47 -11.77
C GLY A 62 -10.48 12.84 -11.34
N SER A 63 -9.88 13.80 -12.06
CA SER A 63 -8.44 14.08 -11.95
C SER A 63 -7.94 14.42 -10.55
N ILE A 64 -8.72 15.18 -9.77
CA ILE A 64 -8.30 15.63 -8.42
C ILE A 64 -8.22 14.44 -7.46
N LEU A 65 -9.31 13.68 -7.32
CA LEU A 65 -9.36 12.57 -6.37
C LEU A 65 -8.40 11.44 -6.79
N TYR A 66 -8.33 11.14 -8.09
CA TYR A 66 -7.37 10.17 -8.62
C TYR A 66 -5.93 10.57 -8.26
N SER A 67 -5.56 11.84 -8.48
CA SER A 67 -4.21 12.33 -8.20
C SER A 67 -3.86 12.25 -6.71
N GLU A 68 -4.79 12.61 -5.82
CA GLU A 68 -4.53 12.51 -4.37
C GLU A 68 -4.43 11.07 -3.89
N VAL A 69 -5.25 10.13 -4.41
CA VAL A 69 -5.09 8.69 -4.13
C VAL A 69 -3.70 8.21 -4.54
N ILE A 70 -3.30 8.48 -5.78
CA ILE A 70 -2.01 8.04 -6.33
C ILE A 70 -0.81 8.64 -5.56
N LYS A 71 -0.87 9.94 -5.27
CA LYS A 71 0.18 10.65 -4.52
C LYS A 71 0.38 10.07 -3.13
N ASN A 72 -0.70 9.85 -2.38
CA ASN A 72 -0.61 9.29 -1.03
C ASN A 72 -0.21 7.81 -1.07
N TYR A 73 -0.64 7.06 -2.09
CA TYR A 73 -0.18 5.68 -2.30
C TYR A 73 1.33 5.62 -2.55
N TYR A 74 1.90 6.47 -3.41
CA TYR A 74 3.35 6.45 -3.65
C TYR A 74 4.15 6.82 -2.41
N LEU A 75 3.66 7.80 -1.62
CA LEU A 75 4.28 8.14 -0.33
C LEU A 75 4.25 6.94 0.64
N TRP A 76 3.13 6.24 0.71
CA TRP A 76 2.98 5.03 1.52
C TRP A 76 3.93 3.93 1.06
N ARG A 77 3.93 3.63 -0.25
CA ARG A 77 4.76 2.61 -0.89
C ARG A 77 6.25 2.87 -0.64
N ASP A 78 6.70 4.09 -0.87
CA ASP A 78 8.11 4.47 -0.71
C ASP A 78 8.55 4.37 0.76
N THR A 79 7.62 4.61 1.70
CA THR A 79 7.85 4.41 3.14
C THR A 79 7.92 2.93 3.51
N CYS A 80 7.07 2.06 2.95
CA CYS A 80 7.22 0.60 3.05
C CYS A 80 8.60 0.15 2.55
N ILE A 81 9.02 0.60 1.36
CA ILE A 81 10.33 0.28 0.78
C ILE A 81 11.48 0.74 1.70
N ALA A 82 11.36 1.92 2.30
CA ALA A 82 12.36 2.43 3.25
C ALA A 82 12.48 1.52 4.50
N ILE A 83 11.37 0.97 4.99
CA ILE A 83 11.36 -0.04 6.07
C ILE A 83 12.04 -1.33 5.58
N TYR A 84 11.67 -1.83 4.40
CA TYR A 84 12.23 -3.07 3.86
C TYR A 84 13.75 -3.00 3.69
N LYS A 85 14.29 -1.85 3.28
CA LYS A 85 15.74 -1.63 3.11
C LYS A 85 16.53 -1.73 4.42
N ILE A 86 15.90 -1.57 5.57
CA ILE A 86 16.54 -1.81 6.87
C ILE A 86 16.70 -3.32 7.08
N TYR A 87 15.64 -4.08 6.80
CA TYR A 87 15.66 -5.53 6.93
C TYR A 87 16.48 -6.24 5.85
N VAL A 88 16.48 -5.76 4.62
CA VAL A 88 17.03 -6.45 3.45
C VAL A 88 17.95 -5.52 2.69
N ARG A 89 19.24 -5.89 2.57
CA ARG A 89 20.25 -5.06 1.89
C ARG A 89 19.97 -4.87 0.39
N ASP A 90 19.52 -5.92 -0.28
CA ASP A 90 19.28 -5.92 -1.73
C ASP A 90 17.89 -6.47 -2.03
N LEU A 91 16.95 -5.55 -2.31
CA LEU A 91 15.57 -5.88 -2.68
C LEU A 91 15.45 -6.41 -4.12
N SER A 92 16.50 -6.28 -4.95
CA SER A 92 16.51 -6.79 -6.31
C SER A 92 17.02 -8.24 -6.42
N ALA A 93 17.56 -8.78 -5.31
CA ALA A 93 18.11 -10.12 -5.28
C ALA A 93 17.02 -11.18 -5.49
N ARG A 94 17.31 -12.18 -6.34
CA ARG A 94 16.43 -13.36 -6.55
C ARG A 94 16.03 -14.06 -5.24
N ARG A 95 16.91 -14.03 -4.23
CA ARG A 95 16.65 -14.55 -2.90
C ARG A 95 17.00 -13.48 -1.87
N LEU A 96 15.96 -12.90 -1.26
CA LEU A 96 16.11 -11.90 -0.22
C LEU A 96 16.79 -12.50 1.02
N LYS A 97 17.74 -11.75 1.58
CA LYS A 97 18.46 -12.12 2.81
C LYS A 97 18.23 -11.04 3.86
N VAL A 98 17.74 -11.46 5.01
CA VAL A 98 17.47 -10.57 6.14
C VAL A 98 18.76 -10.27 6.89
N ASN A 99 18.99 -8.99 7.13
CA ASN A 99 20.11 -8.46 7.91
C ASN A 99 19.94 -8.80 9.39
N LYS A 100 21.05 -8.81 10.13
CA LYS A 100 20.98 -8.77 11.59
C LYS A 100 20.54 -7.36 12.00
N ILE A 101 19.41 -7.25 12.68
CA ILE A 101 18.85 -5.96 13.10
C ILE A 101 19.43 -5.57 14.45
N SER A 102 20.00 -4.38 14.55
CA SER A 102 20.51 -3.80 15.80
C SER A 102 19.42 -3.09 16.59
N GLU A 103 19.69 -2.75 17.86
CA GLU A 103 18.76 -1.93 18.67
C GLU A 103 18.51 -0.55 18.03
N MET A 104 19.54 0.07 17.45
CA MET A 104 19.40 1.34 16.73
C MET A 104 18.47 1.20 15.52
N ASP A 105 18.59 0.12 14.76
CA ASP A 105 17.70 -0.16 13.64
C ASP A 105 16.25 -0.34 14.11
N ARG A 106 16.02 -0.94 15.30
CA ARG A 106 14.68 -1.07 15.88
C ARG A 106 14.04 0.29 16.17
N GLU A 107 14.79 1.23 16.72
CA GLU A 107 14.28 2.58 16.99
C GLU A 107 13.94 3.31 15.68
N VAL A 108 14.80 3.18 14.66
CA VAL A 108 14.52 3.73 13.32
C VAL A 108 13.28 3.08 12.70
N LEU A 109 13.11 1.76 12.84
CA LEU A 109 11.95 1.02 12.36
C LEU A 109 10.66 1.49 13.02
N LYS A 110 10.65 1.69 14.34
CA LYS A 110 9.49 2.23 15.07
C LYS A 110 9.11 3.61 14.56
N SER A 111 10.07 4.53 14.48
CA SER A 111 9.83 5.88 13.96
C SER A 111 9.28 5.88 12.52
N LYS A 112 9.85 5.07 11.62
CA LYS A 112 9.34 4.94 10.25
C LYS A 112 7.96 4.30 10.19
N PHE A 113 7.66 3.39 11.10
CA PHE A 113 6.34 2.78 11.17
C PHE A 113 5.29 3.76 11.69
N ASP A 114 5.63 4.64 12.63
CA ASP A 114 4.74 5.72 13.07
C ASP A 114 4.43 6.69 11.91
N ASP A 115 5.43 7.05 11.10
CA ASP A 115 5.24 7.83 9.87
C ASP A 115 4.30 7.09 8.90
N LEU A 116 4.54 5.80 8.68
CA LEU A 116 3.72 4.95 7.83
C LEU A 116 2.27 4.86 8.32
N GLU A 117 2.03 4.74 9.63
CA GLU A 117 0.68 4.74 10.22
C GLU A 117 -0.05 6.07 9.97
N ASN A 118 0.66 7.20 10.02
CA ASN A 118 0.08 8.50 9.70
C ASN A 118 -0.24 8.65 8.22
N ILE A 119 0.64 8.20 7.33
CA ILE A 119 0.41 8.18 5.88
C ILE A 119 -0.77 7.27 5.54
N GLN A 120 -0.85 6.07 6.13
CA GLN A 120 -1.95 5.13 5.92
C GLN A 120 -3.30 5.76 6.27
N LYS A 121 -3.42 6.47 7.39
CA LYS A 121 -4.67 7.15 7.77
C LYS A 121 -5.16 8.12 6.69
N VAL A 122 -4.25 8.91 6.11
CA VAL A 122 -4.58 9.87 5.04
C VAL A 122 -4.96 9.12 3.76
N LEU A 123 -4.20 8.10 3.38
CA LEU A 123 -4.49 7.27 2.21
C LEU A 123 -5.85 6.59 2.32
N THR A 124 -6.17 5.98 3.47
CA THR A 124 -7.47 5.35 3.73
C THR A 124 -8.62 6.34 3.54
N GLN A 125 -8.49 7.59 4.01
CA GLN A 125 -9.53 8.62 3.79
C GLN A 125 -9.78 8.90 2.31
N TYR A 126 -8.73 8.97 1.50
CA TYR A 126 -8.86 9.15 0.05
C TYR A 126 -9.44 7.90 -0.63
N CYS A 127 -9.04 6.70 -0.20
CA CYS A 127 -9.60 5.44 -0.69
C CYS A 127 -11.09 5.32 -0.35
N ASP A 128 -11.51 5.66 0.86
CA ASP A 128 -12.92 5.66 1.28
C ASP A 128 -13.74 6.65 0.46
N THR A 129 -13.18 7.85 0.21
CA THR A 129 -13.80 8.87 -0.65
C THR A 129 -13.93 8.36 -2.10
N ALA A 130 -12.91 7.69 -2.62
CA ALA A 130 -12.94 7.07 -3.93
C ALA A 130 -14.00 5.97 -4.03
N ILE A 131 -14.09 5.09 -3.03
CA ILE A 131 -15.11 4.06 -2.95
C ILE A 131 -16.51 4.68 -2.89
N ALA A 132 -16.73 5.70 -2.06
CA ALA A 132 -18.01 6.41 -1.98
C ALA A 132 -18.42 6.99 -3.33
N ARG A 133 -17.48 7.64 -4.03
CA ARG A 133 -17.70 8.17 -5.37
C ARG A 133 -18.07 7.07 -6.38
N LEU A 134 -17.31 5.98 -6.42
CA LEU A 134 -17.60 4.87 -7.35
C LEU A 134 -18.99 4.27 -7.10
N ASN A 135 -19.41 4.14 -5.84
CA ASN A 135 -20.75 3.66 -5.51
C ASN A 135 -21.85 4.63 -5.98
N ALA A 136 -21.59 5.94 -5.96
CA ALA A 136 -22.54 6.97 -6.37
C ALA A 136 -22.72 7.11 -7.90
N LEU A 137 -21.76 6.63 -8.70
CA LEU A 137 -21.86 6.66 -10.16
C LEU A 137 -22.92 5.66 -10.67
N GLY A 138 -23.59 6.00 -11.77
CA GLY A 138 -24.49 5.08 -12.46
C GLY A 138 -23.73 3.93 -13.15
N ASP A 139 -24.42 2.82 -13.38
CA ASP A 139 -23.83 1.64 -14.06
C ASP A 139 -23.40 1.96 -15.50
N ASP A 140 -24.00 2.98 -16.13
CA ASP A 140 -23.66 3.48 -17.46
C ASP A 140 -22.23 4.05 -17.58
N LYS A 141 -21.56 4.29 -16.44
CA LYS A 141 -20.20 4.84 -16.39
C LYS A 141 -19.09 3.79 -16.47
N PHE A 142 -19.38 2.50 -16.26
CA PHE A 142 -18.40 1.42 -16.10
C PHE A 142 -18.28 0.51 -17.34
#